data_AF-A0ABD5WWV3-F1
#
_entry.id   AF-A0ABD5WWV3-F1
#
_cell.length_a   1.000
_cell.length_b   1.000
_cell.length_c   1.000
_cell.angle_alpha   90.00
_cell.angle_beta   90.00
_cell.angle_gamma   90.00
#
_symmetry.space_group_name_H-M   'P 1'
#
loop_
_entity.id
_entity.type
_entity.pdbx_description
1 polymer ?
#
loop_
_entity_poly.entity_id
_entity_poly.type
_entity_poly.pdbx_seq_one_letter_code
_entity_poly.pdbx_strand_id
1 'polypeptide(L)'
;MSDDTADTPDTADATDADADADTAFATELAAARALLDDADDLSALHVGVVRGDRVDSTAARRSEGEQAGLETLALLASHLRTVADEAGVDYETVAADAASLAGQVDELPTDAEGAGEDA
;
A
#
# COMPACT_ATOMS: atom_id res chain seq x y z
N MET A 1 -42.02 0.25 42.73
CA MET A 1 -41.76 0.08 41.30
C MET A 1 -40.44 0.77 41.03
N SER A 2 -39.40 -0.01 40.75
CA SER A 2 -38.06 0.50 40.48
C SER A 2 -37.96 0.75 38.98
N ASP A 3 -37.66 1.99 38.61
CA ASP A 3 -37.42 2.37 37.22
C ASP A 3 -36.09 1.75 36.77
N ASP A 4 -36.21 0.84 35.82
CA ASP A 4 -35.14 0.15 35.10
C ASP A 4 -34.54 1.16 34.12
N THR A 5 -33.44 1.81 34.51
CA THR A 5 -32.70 2.68 33.59
C THR A 5 -31.91 1.79 32.65
N ALA A 6 -32.47 1.58 31.46
CA ALA A 6 -31.82 0.89 30.36
C ALA A 6 -30.48 1.54 30.05
N ASP A 7 -29.41 0.85 30.43
CA ASP A 7 -28.04 1.07 29.98
C ASP A 7 -28.04 0.83 28.46
N THR A 8 -28.07 1.92 27.70
CA THR A 8 -27.99 1.88 26.24
C THR A 8 -26.50 1.96 25.90
N PRO A 9 -25.91 0.93 25.27
CA PRO A 9 -24.50 0.95 24.95
C PRO A 9 -24.23 2.07 23.94
N ASP A 10 -23.32 2.97 24.33
CA ASP A 10 -22.76 4.05 23.52
C ASP A 10 -22.18 3.49 22.21
N THR A 11 -22.97 3.58 21.14
CA THR A 11 -22.63 3.11 19.79
C THR A 11 -22.37 4.33 18.90
N ALA A 12 -21.63 5.31 19.40
CA ALA A 12 -21.40 6.58 18.70
C ALA A 12 -19.94 6.82 18.24
N ASP A 13 -19.01 5.89 18.48
CA ASP A 13 -17.57 6.18 18.28
C ASP A 13 -16.93 5.52 17.05
N ALA A 14 -17.59 4.55 16.41
CA ALA A 14 -17.00 3.84 15.27
C ALA A 14 -17.24 4.54 13.91
N THR A 15 -18.35 5.27 13.76
CA THR A 15 -18.77 5.84 12.46
C THR A 15 -18.02 7.11 12.10
N ASP A 16 -17.62 7.91 13.09
CA ASP A 16 -16.88 9.15 12.86
C ASP A 16 -15.41 8.87 12.50
N ALA A 17 -14.77 7.86 13.11
CA ALA A 17 -13.39 7.47 12.79
C ALA A 17 -13.23 6.93 11.36
N ASP A 18 -14.19 6.13 10.87
CA ASP A 18 -14.19 5.63 9.49
C ASP A 18 -14.39 6.78 8.48
N ALA A 19 -15.26 7.75 8.79
CA ALA A 19 -15.50 8.91 7.94
C ALA A 19 -14.29 9.86 7.85
N ASP A 20 -13.56 10.02 8.96
CA ASP A 20 -12.31 10.78 9.01
C ASP A 20 -11.20 10.11 8.20
N ALA A 21 -11.07 8.78 8.30
CA ALA A 21 -10.11 8.00 7.51
C ALA A 21 -10.39 8.10 5.99
N ASP A 22 -11.67 7.97 5.59
CA ASP A 22 -12.09 8.14 4.19
C ASP A 22 -11.75 9.54 3.65
N THR A 23 -11.91 10.57 4.48
CA THR A 23 -11.60 11.96 4.11
C THR A 23 -10.10 12.20 3.98
N ALA A 24 -9.29 11.62 4.87
CA ALA A 24 -7.84 11.68 4.80
C ALA A 24 -7.33 10.98 3.53
N PHE A 25 -7.82 9.77 3.24
CA PHE A 25 -7.49 9.03 2.02
C PHE A 25 -7.86 9.81 0.75
N ALA A 26 -9.07 10.38 0.69
CA ALA A 26 -9.51 11.18 -0.45
C ALA A 26 -8.61 12.42 -0.67
N THR A 27 -8.16 13.04 0.43
CA THR A 27 -7.25 14.19 0.41
C THR A 27 -5.87 13.82 -0.13
N GLU A 28 -5.28 12.74 0.36
CA GLU A 28 -3.98 12.25 -0.09
C GLU A 28 -4.02 11.81 -1.56
N LEU A 29 -5.09 11.12 -1.98
CA LEU A 29 -5.30 10.75 -3.37
C LEU A 29 -5.41 11.98 -4.29
N ALA A 30 -6.09 13.04 -3.84
CA ALA A 30 -6.17 14.29 -4.59
C ALA A 30 -4.80 14.97 -4.69
N ALA A 31 -4.02 15.00 -3.61
CA ALA A 31 -2.66 15.53 -3.61
C ALA A 31 -1.74 14.73 -4.56
N ALA A 32 -1.82 13.41 -4.54
CA ALA A 32 -1.05 12.55 -5.44
C ALA A 32 -1.39 12.81 -6.92
N ARG A 33 -2.66 13.04 -7.25
CA ARG A 33 -3.08 13.41 -8.62
C ARG A 33 -2.56 14.79 -9.03
N ALA A 34 -2.63 15.78 -8.13
CA ALA A 34 -2.09 17.11 -8.40
C ALA A 34 -0.59 17.09 -8.72
N LEU A 35 0.20 16.23 -8.04
CA LEU A 35 1.61 16.04 -8.35
C LEU A 35 1.87 15.50 -9.76
N LEU A 36 0.91 14.77 -10.35
CA LEU A 36 1.01 14.29 -11.73
C LEU A 36 0.61 15.38 -12.74
N ASP A 37 -0.38 16.19 -12.40
CA ASP A 37 -0.89 17.26 -13.26
C ASP A 37 0.09 18.45 -13.36
N ASP A 38 0.81 18.75 -12.28
CA ASP A 38 1.75 19.88 -12.20
C ASP A 38 3.17 19.55 -12.70
N ALA A 39 3.42 18.32 -13.17
CA ALA A 39 4.77 17.85 -13.45
C ALA A 39 5.04 17.62 -14.95
N ASP A 40 5.62 18.64 -15.59
CA ASP A 40 6.09 18.57 -16.99
C ASP A 40 7.36 17.69 -17.17
N ASP A 41 8.08 17.42 -16.08
CA ASP A 41 9.42 16.82 -16.08
C ASP A 41 9.53 15.50 -15.28
N LEU A 42 8.45 14.73 -15.12
CA LEU A 42 8.52 13.43 -14.44
C LEU A 42 9.45 12.46 -15.19
N SER A 43 10.50 12.00 -14.51
CA SER A 43 11.46 11.01 -15.03
C SER A 43 11.10 9.56 -14.68
N ALA A 44 10.29 9.39 -13.64
CA ALA A 44 9.90 8.10 -13.07
C ALA A 44 8.51 8.17 -12.44
N LEU A 45 7.75 7.08 -12.54
CA LEU A 45 6.48 6.88 -11.86
C LEU A 45 6.40 5.45 -11.31
N HIS A 46 5.96 5.32 -10.07
CA HIS A 46 5.54 4.05 -9.49
C HIS A 46 4.16 4.23 -8.87
N VAL A 47 3.23 3.33 -9.20
CA VAL A 47 1.86 3.35 -8.67
C VAL A 47 1.53 1.95 -8.17
N GLY A 48 1.09 1.87 -6.91
CA GLY A 48 0.47 0.68 -6.32
C GLY A 48 -1.01 0.94 -6.05
N VAL A 49 -1.87 -0.02 -6.37
CA VAL A 49 -3.30 0.01 -6.09
C VAL A 49 -3.63 -1.19 -5.22
N VAL A 50 -4.16 -0.93 -4.02
CA VAL A 50 -4.62 -1.97 -3.10
C VAL A 50 -6.14 -2.12 -3.23
N ARG A 51 -6.61 -3.35 -3.41
CA ARG A 51 -8.04 -3.70 -3.45
C ARG A 51 -8.28 -4.95 -2.61
N GLY A 52 -8.75 -4.74 -1.38
CA GLY A 52 -8.86 -5.82 -0.40
C GLY A 52 -7.47 -6.36 -0.07
N ASP A 53 -7.27 -7.65 -0.31
CA ASP A 53 -6.00 -8.36 -0.14
C ASP A 53 -5.10 -8.31 -1.38
N ARG A 54 -5.60 -7.81 -2.52
CA ARG A 54 -4.86 -7.74 -3.77
C ARG A 54 -4.10 -6.43 -3.90
N VAL A 55 -2.85 -6.53 -4.33
CA VAL A 55 -2.01 -5.38 -4.69
C VAL A 55 -1.60 -5.50 -6.16
N ASP A 56 -2.01 -4.55 -6.99
CA ASP A 56 -1.52 -4.40 -8.36
C ASP A 56 -0.59 -3.19 -8.41
N SER A 57 0.64 -3.36 -8.90
CA SER A 57 1.60 -2.26 -9.02
C SER A 57 2.18 -2.16 -10.43
N THR A 58 2.51 -0.94 -10.84
CA THR A 58 3.17 -0.65 -12.11
C THR A 58 4.26 0.38 -11.92
N ALA A 59 5.34 0.27 -12.68
CA ALA A 59 6.43 1.23 -12.68
C ALA A 59 6.81 1.57 -14.12
N ALA A 60 7.00 2.85 -14.40
CA ALA A 60 7.48 3.37 -15.67
C ALA A 60 8.64 4.35 -15.42
N ARG A 61 9.71 4.23 -16.20
CA ARG A 61 10.90 5.08 -16.08
C ARG A 61 11.47 5.44 -17.44
N ARG A 62 12.05 6.63 -17.52
CA ARG A 62 12.74 7.14 -18.72
C ARG A 62 14.26 7.06 -18.61
N SER A 63 14.80 6.79 -17.42
CA SER A 63 16.24 6.72 -17.14
C SER A 63 16.85 5.35 -17.52
N GLU A 64 18.03 5.38 -18.14
CA GLU A 64 18.85 4.21 -18.46
C GLU A 64 20.19 4.26 -17.68
N GLY A 65 20.74 3.10 -17.32
CA GLY A 65 22.08 2.98 -16.73
C GLY A 65 22.15 3.05 -15.20
N GLU A 66 23.36 3.29 -14.66
CA GLU A 66 23.70 3.19 -13.23
C GLU A 66 22.93 4.17 -12.34
N GLN A 67 22.56 5.33 -12.88
CA GLN A 67 21.73 6.33 -12.21
C GLN A 67 20.33 5.77 -11.86
N ALA A 68 19.73 4.98 -12.75
CA ALA A 68 18.43 4.35 -12.52
C ALA A 68 18.46 3.31 -11.39
N GLY A 69 19.62 2.63 -11.22
CA GLY A 69 19.85 1.70 -10.11
C GLY A 69 19.87 2.42 -8.77
N LEU A 70 20.63 3.52 -8.66
CA LEU A 70 20.70 4.32 -7.43
C LEU A 70 19.37 4.99 -7.08
N GLU A 71 18.64 5.49 -8.08
CA GLU A 71 17.28 6.03 -7.88
C GLU A 71 16.32 4.96 -7.37
N THR A 72 16.41 3.73 -7.88
CA THR A 72 15.62 2.60 -7.40
C THR A 72 15.93 2.26 -5.94
N LEU A 73 17.21 2.25 -5.58
CA LEU A 73 17.63 2.01 -4.19
C LEU A 73 17.18 3.14 -3.27
N ALA A 74 17.20 4.40 -3.73
CA ALA A 74 16.70 5.53 -2.96
C ALA A 74 15.18 5.44 -2.72
N LEU A 75 14.42 5.03 -3.75
CA LEU A 75 12.98 4.77 -3.62
C LEU A 75 12.71 3.63 -2.63
N LEU A 76 13.44 2.51 -2.74
CA LEU A 76 13.32 1.39 -1.80
C LEU A 76 13.64 1.84 -0.37
N ALA A 77 14.71 2.60 -0.17
CA ALA A 77 15.07 3.13 1.14
C ALA A 77 13.98 4.06 1.73
N SER A 78 13.37 4.91 0.89
CA SER A 78 12.23 5.72 1.31
C SER A 78 11.04 4.85 1.74
N HIS A 79 10.77 3.77 1.01
CA HIS A 79 9.66 2.88 1.33
C HIS A 79 9.90 2.08 2.62
N LEU A 80 11.11 1.54 2.80
CA LEU A 80 11.51 0.87 4.04
C LEU A 80 11.35 1.80 5.25
N ARG A 81 11.67 3.08 5.08
CA ARG A 81 11.49 4.08 6.14
C ARG A 81 10.03 4.28 6.52
N THR A 82 9.16 4.51 5.53
CA THR A 82 7.73 4.66 5.77
C THR A 82 7.13 3.46 6.49
N VAL A 83 7.42 2.24 6.01
CA VAL A 83 6.88 1.01 6.61
C VAL A 83 7.42 0.78 8.03
N ALA A 84 8.70 1.07 8.27
CA ALA A 84 9.30 0.98 9.60
C ALA A 84 8.64 1.95 10.60
N ASP A 85 8.43 3.20 10.17
CA ASP A 85 7.77 4.23 10.98
C ASP A 85 6.32 3.82 11.33
N GLU A 86 5.59 3.23 10.38
CA GLU A 86 4.21 2.76 10.58
C GLU A 86 4.12 1.51 11.46
N ALA A 87 5.03 0.55 11.26
CA ALA A 87 5.05 -0.70 12.02
C ALA A 87 5.73 -0.59 13.39
N GLY A 88 6.43 0.52 13.65
CA GLY A 88 7.17 0.74 14.89
C GLY A 88 8.36 -0.22 15.05
N VAL A 89 9.00 -0.62 13.95
CA VAL A 89 10.15 -1.54 13.92
C VAL A 89 11.33 -0.92 13.18
N ASP A 90 12.53 -1.49 13.34
CA ASP A 90 13.72 -1.01 12.64
C ASP A 90 13.71 -1.37 11.14
N TYR A 91 14.35 -0.54 10.32
CA TYR A 91 14.41 -0.71 8.86
C TYR A 91 15.00 -2.06 8.43
N GLU A 92 15.96 -2.59 9.21
CA GLU A 92 16.58 -3.90 8.98
C GLU A 92 15.57 -5.04 9.12
N THR A 93 14.63 -4.92 10.06
CA THR A 93 13.55 -5.91 10.27
C THR A 93 12.62 -5.91 9.07
N VAL A 94 12.18 -4.73 8.62
CA VAL A 94 11.32 -4.60 7.43
C VAL A 94 12.01 -5.18 6.19
N ALA A 95 13.30 -4.90 6.01
CA ALA A 95 14.06 -5.42 4.87
C ALA A 95 14.17 -6.95 4.89
N ALA A 96 14.38 -7.55 6.07
CA ALA A 96 14.43 -9.00 6.22
C ALA A 96 13.08 -9.66 5.93
N ASP A 97 11.99 -9.11 6.47
CA ASP A 97 10.64 -9.62 6.25
C ASP A 97 10.23 -9.49 4.77
N ALA A 98 10.53 -8.36 4.14
CA ALA A 98 10.29 -8.15 2.71
C ALA A 98 11.05 -9.16 1.85
N ALA A 99 12.31 -9.46 2.18
CA ALA A 99 13.10 -10.48 1.49
C ALA A 99 12.50 -11.89 1.65
N SER A 100 12.01 -12.24 2.85
CA SER A 100 11.31 -13.51 3.09
C SER A 100 9.98 -13.61 2.34
N LEU A 101 9.22 -12.53 2.24
CA LEU A 101 7.97 -12.49 1.46
C LEU A 101 8.24 -12.61 -0.04
N ALA A 102 9.25 -11.92 -0.56
CA ALA A 102 9.64 -12.01 -1.97
C ALA A 102 10.01 -13.46 -2.36
N GLY A 103 10.72 -14.18 -1.50
CA GLY A 103 11.03 -15.60 -1.73
C GLY A 103 9.81 -16.53 -1.74
N GLN A 104 8.74 -16.18 -1.02
CA GLN A 104 7.50 -16.97 -1.01
C GLN A 104 6.64 -16.71 -2.25
N VAL A 105 6.67 -15.49 -2.81
CA VAL A 105 5.93 -15.15 -4.03
C VAL A 105 6.47 -15.91 -5.24
N ASP A 106 7.79 -16.12 -5.31
CA ASP A 106 8.41 -16.99 -6.34
C ASP A 106 8.06 -18.48 -6.17
N GLU A 107 7.64 -18.90 -4.98
CA GLU A 107 7.24 -20.29 -4.67
C GLU A 107 5.72 -20.54 -4.78
N LEU A 108 4.91 -19.50 -5.01
CA LEU A 108 3.49 -19.69 -5.26
C LEU A 108 3.31 -20.32 -6.64
N PRO A 109 2.76 -21.55 -6.75
CA PRO A 109 2.46 -22.11 -8.05
C PRO A 109 1.49 -21.17 -8.76
N THR A 110 1.85 -20.78 -9.98
CA THR A 110 0.90 -20.23 -10.95
C THR A 110 -0.06 -21.35 -11.36
N ASP A 111 -0.89 -21.83 -10.44
CA ASP A 111 -2.00 -22.73 -10.72
C ASP A 111 -3.14 -21.90 -11.35
N ALA A 112 -2.84 -21.35 -12.53
CA ALA A 112 -3.79 -20.83 -13.50
C ALA A 112 -3.74 -21.64 -14.81
N GLU A 113 -3.08 -22.79 -14.82
CA GLU A 113 -3.10 -23.75 -15.94
C GLU A 113 -3.66 -25.09 -15.47
N GLY A 114 -4.94 -25.10 -15.07
CA GLY A 114 -5.62 -26.30 -14.60
C GLY A 114 -7.11 -26.40 -14.92
N ALA A 115 -7.70 -25.41 -15.60
CA ALA A 115 -9.04 -25.53 -16.19
C ALA A 115 -8.91 -25.85 -17.68
N GLY A 116 -8.20 -26.93 -17.98
CA GLY A 116 -8.32 -27.60 -19.27
C GLY A 116 -9.73 -28.14 -19.41
N GLU A 117 -10.50 -27.51 -20.30
CA GLU A 117 -11.17 -28.19 -21.41
C GLU A 117 -11.58 -29.65 -21.12
N ASP A 118 -12.75 -29.86 -20.51
CA ASP A 118 -13.46 -31.13 -20.56
C ASP A 118 -14.82 -30.93 -21.26
N ALA A 119 -14.81 -31.40 -22.51
CA ALA A 119 -15.87 -32.00 -23.34
C ALA A 119 -17.35 -31.88 -22.93
#